data_AF-A0A951IZ17-F1
#
_entry.id   AF-A0A951IZ17-F1
#
_cell.length_a   1.000
_cell.length_b   1.000
_cell.length_c   1.000
_cell.angle_alpha   90.00
_cell.angle_beta   90.00
_cell.angle_gamma   90.00
#
_symmetry.space_group_name_H-M   'P 1'
#
loop_
_entity.id
_entity.type
_entity.pdbx_description
1 polymer ?
#
loop_
_entity_poly.entity_id
_entity_poly.type
_entity_poly.pdbx_seq_one_letter_code
_entity_poly.pdbx_strand_id
1 'polypeptide(L)'
;MEPFVNKPEAYLNLLKDFTMDPWDWNSPLIPAMEAKKEELSEKRIRLFPIWEKFLNKLSTYECVYEVKETSIQHGFHLLSTQIRLQGPGCKGLVFLVSMLGLYGVFFVDYDKPALVPLDDGYGKGWLSYYPYDEEGEILSRKIFNEIGTLFPDFSKFDNAYASIKVNNIYLGNFEKELDLFKAIFTTNTIFL
;
A
#
# COMPACT_ATOMS: atom_id res chain seq x y z
N MET A 1 0.21 11.87 -20.07
CA MET A 1 -0.57 10.72 -19.56
C MET A 1 -1.72 11.28 -18.75
N GLU A 2 -2.95 10.90 -19.05
CA GLU A 2 -4.08 11.23 -18.18
C GLU A 2 -3.90 10.51 -16.83
N PRO A 3 -4.15 11.17 -15.69
CA PRO A 3 -4.05 10.53 -14.39
C PRO A 3 -4.97 9.32 -14.34
N PHE A 4 -4.49 8.20 -13.79
CA PHE A 4 -5.32 7.01 -13.57
C PHE A 4 -6.58 7.42 -12.79
N VAL A 5 -7.71 7.00 -13.33
CA VAL A 5 -9.07 7.38 -12.98
C VAL A 5 -9.36 7.05 -11.51
N ASN A 6 -9.86 8.02 -10.73
CA ASN A 6 -10.40 7.84 -9.36
C ASN A 6 -11.77 7.12 -9.39
N LYS A 7 -11.83 5.93 -10.00
CA LYS A 7 -13.03 5.10 -10.04
C LYS A 7 -12.70 3.66 -9.63
N PRO A 8 -13.57 2.99 -8.86
CA PRO A 8 -13.37 1.60 -8.44
C PRO A 8 -13.05 0.65 -9.60
N GLU A 9 -13.68 0.81 -10.76
CA GLU A 9 -13.53 -0.09 -11.91
C GLU A 9 -12.10 -0.06 -12.47
N ALA A 10 -11.41 1.08 -12.40
CA ALA A 10 -10.02 1.18 -12.83
C ALA A 10 -9.11 0.34 -11.92
N TYR A 11 -9.35 0.37 -10.61
CA TYR A 11 -8.61 -0.46 -9.65
C TYR A 11 -8.92 -1.95 -9.83
N LEU A 12 -10.19 -2.32 -10.02
CA LEU A 12 -10.58 -3.71 -10.27
C LEU A 12 -9.98 -4.27 -11.57
N ASN A 13 -9.88 -3.43 -12.61
CA ASN A 13 -9.22 -3.82 -13.87
C ASN A 13 -7.72 -4.09 -13.70
N LEU A 14 -7.04 -3.42 -12.75
CA LEU A 14 -5.65 -3.72 -12.41
C LEU A 14 -5.51 -5.08 -11.70
N LEU A 15 -6.55 -5.52 -11.00
CA LEU A 15 -6.58 -6.78 -10.24
C LEU A 15 -7.02 -8.00 -11.05
N LYS A 16 -7.52 -7.82 -12.28
CA LYS A 16 -8.05 -8.93 -13.11
C LYS A 16 -7.02 -10.05 -13.35
N ASP A 17 -5.74 -9.69 -13.42
CA ASP A 17 -4.65 -10.63 -13.61
C ASP A 17 -4.25 -11.32 -12.30
N PHE A 18 -4.94 -11.07 -11.19
CA PHE A 18 -4.68 -11.67 -9.88
C PHE A 18 -5.91 -12.41 -9.35
N THR A 19 -7.03 -12.36 -10.07
CA THR A 19 -8.25 -13.09 -9.71
C THR A 19 -8.23 -14.50 -10.29
N MET A 20 -8.56 -15.50 -9.48
CA MET A 20 -8.72 -16.90 -9.90
C MET A 20 -10.18 -17.32 -9.94
N ASP A 21 -10.50 -18.23 -10.86
CA ASP A 21 -11.67 -19.08 -10.65
C ASP A 21 -11.38 -19.99 -9.45
N PRO A 22 -12.25 -20.04 -8.42
CA PRO A 22 -12.06 -20.89 -7.25
C PRO A 22 -11.95 -22.39 -7.56
N TRP A 23 -12.24 -22.83 -8.79
CA TRP A 23 -12.18 -24.22 -9.22
C TRP A 23 -11.08 -24.52 -10.25
N ASP A 24 -10.28 -23.53 -10.68
CA ASP A 24 -9.24 -23.70 -11.70
C ASP A 24 -7.85 -23.96 -11.12
N TRP A 25 -7.56 -25.23 -10.84
CA TRP A 25 -6.27 -25.70 -10.33
C TRP A 25 -5.15 -25.76 -11.39
N ASN A 26 -5.45 -25.57 -12.67
CA ASN A 26 -4.48 -25.58 -13.78
C ASN A 26 -4.27 -24.17 -14.37
N SER A 27 -4.60 -23.14 -13.60
CA SER A 27 -4.65 -21.77 -14.10
C SER A 27 -3.31 -21.32 -14.69
N PRO A 28 -3.30 -20.73 -15.90
CA PRO A 28 -2.10 -20.11 -16.49
C PRO A 28 -1.64 -18.87 -15.70
N LEU A 29 -2.40 -18.46 -14.68
CA LEU A 29 -2.07 -17.38 -13.78
C LEU A 29 -0.77 -17.63 -13.01
N ILE A 30 -0.54 -18.85 -12.51
CA ILE A 30 0.62 -19.14 -11.64
C ILE A 30 1.94 -18.88 -12.38
N PRO A 31 2.17 -19.42 -13.60
CA PRO A 31 3.36 -19.10 -14.39
C PRO A 31 3.49 -17.60 -14.74
N ALA A 32 2.37 -16.92 -15.03
CA ALA A 32 2.38 -15.48 -15.34
C ALA A 32 2.80 -14.63 -14.12
N MET A 33 2.42 -15.07 -12.93
CA MET A 33 2.81 -14.44 -11.66
C MET A 33 4.31 -14.62 -11.39
N GLU A 34 4.85 -15.82 -11.61
CA GLU A 34 6.30 -16.07 -11.48
C GLU A 34 7.13 -15.16 -12.39
N ALA A 35 6.73 -14.97 -13.65
CA ALA A 35 7.40 -14.04 -14.56
C ALA A 35 7.34 -12.59 -14.06
N LYS A 36 6.20 -12.16 -13.50
CA LYS A 36 6.08 -10.83 -12.88
C LYS A 36 7.06 -10.64 -11.73
N LYS A 37 7.39 -11.68 -10.95
CA LYS A 37 8.31 -11.57 -9.79
C LYS A 37 9.69 -11.03 -10.17
N GLU A 38 10.27 -11.52 -11.25
CA GLU A 38 11.60 -11.11 -11.72
C GLU A 38 11.58 -9.64 -12.16
N GLU A 39 10.59 -9.26 -12.97
CA GLU A 39 10.36 -7.87 -13.40
C GLU A 39 10.23 -6.91 -12.21
N LEU A 40 9.48 -7.32 -11.19
CA LEU A 40 9.28 -6.52 -9.97
C LEU A 40 10.55 -6.36 -9.15
N SER A 41 11.40 -7.39 -9.11
CA SER A 41 12.68 -7.35 -8.41
C SER A 41 13.61 -6.33 -9.06
N GLU A 42 13.69 -6.32 -10.39
CA GLU A 42 14.44 -5.32 -11.14
C GLU A 42 13.86 -3.91 -10.98
N LYS A 43 12.52 -3.78 -10.99
CA LYS A 43 11.84 -2.50 -10.77
C LYS A 43 12.15 -1.96 -9.38
N ARG A 44 12.13 -2.80 -8.34
CA ARG A 44 12.50 -2.41 -6.97
C ARG A 44 13.94 -1.91 -6.90
N ILE A 45 14.90 -2.63 -7.46
CA ILE A 45 16.31 -2.22 -7.49
C ILE A 45 16.46 -0.84 -8.14
N ARG A 46 15.76 -0.59 -9.25
CA ARG A 46 15.77 0.70 -9.95
C ARG A 46 15.15 1.83 -9.13
N LEU A 47 14.08 1.56 -8.39
CA LEU A 47 13.38 2.56 -7.58
C LEU A 47 14.06 2.85 -6.24
N PHE A 48 14.87 1.93 -5.72
CA PHE A 48 15.47 2.02 -4.39
C PHE A 48 16.27 3.31 -4.14
N PRO A 49 17.12 3.81 -5.06
CA PRO A 49 17.84 5.06 -4.83
C PRO A 49 16.92 6.30 -4.76
N ILE A 50 15.78 6.27 -5.46
CA ILE A 50 14.76 7.32 -5.40
C ILE A 50 14.04 7.24 -4.05
N TRP A 51 13.75 6.01 -3.60
CA TRP A 51 13.16 5.74 -2.31
C TRP A 51 14.03 6.22 -1.14
N GLU A 52 15.33 5.95 -1.14
CA GLU A 52 16.23 6.43 -0.09
C GLU A 52 16.22 7.96 0.01
N LYS A 53 16.20 8.66 -1.13
CA LYS A 53 16.07 10.13 -1.15
C LYS A 53 14.76 10.60 -0.53
N PHE A 54 13.66 9.90 -0.81
CA PHE A 54 12.37 10.17 -0.20
C PHE A 54 12.42 9.97 1.31
N LEU A 55 12.93 8.85 1.80
CA LEU A 55 13.04 8.55 3.24
C LEU A 55 13.90 9.59 3.97
N ASN A 56 15.06 9.93 3.40
CA ASN A 56 15.93 10.95 3.96
C ASN A 56 15.24 12.31 4.06
N LYS A 57 14.43 12.67 3.05
CA LYS A 57 13.65 13.91 3.07
C LYS A 57 12.59 13.91 4.17
N LEU A 58 11.85 12.80 4.32
CA LEU A 58 10.83 12.67 5.38
C LEU A 58 11.43 12.85 6.78
N SER A 59 12.61 12.31 7.02
CA SER A 59 13.32 12.45 8.30
C SER A 59 13.73 13.88 8.65
N THR A 60 13.62 14.83 7.71
CA THR A 60 13.92 16.26 7.98
C THR A 60 12.70 17.06 8.46
N TYR A 61 11.51 16.46 8.43
CA TYR A 61 10.29 17.12 8.88
C TYR A 61 10.24 17.18 10.41
N GLU A 62 9.99 18.36 10.98
CA GLU A 62 9.96 18.58 12.43
C GLU A 62 8.97 17.68 13.18
N CYS A 63 7.85 17.31 12.54
CA CYS A 63 6.85 16.43 13.13
C CYS A 63 7.20 14.94 13.05
N VAL A 64 8.27 14.55 12.35
CA VAL A 64 8.68 13.16 12.15
C VAL A 64 9.72 12.80 13.20
N TYR A 65 9.38 11.83 14.06
CA TYR A 65 10.27 11.29 15.07
C TYR A 65 11.20 10.23 14.49
N GLU A 66 10.66 9.32 13.68
CA GLU A 66 11.39 8.17 13.16
C GLU A 66 10.81 7.77 11.81
N VAL A 67 11.70 7.43 10.87
CA VAL A 67 11.34 6.79 9.61
C VAL A 67 12.00 5.41 9.61
N LYS A 68 11.18 4.37 9.68
CA LYS A 68 11.63 2.99 9.65
C LYS A 68 11.30 2.38 8.30
N GLU A 69 12.34 2.14 7.51
CA GLU A 69 12.18 1.32 6.32
C GLU A 69 11.75 -0.09 6.74
N THR A 70 10.63 -0.55 6.21
CA THR A 70 10.08 -1.88 6.51
C THR A 70 10.16 -2.83 5.32
N SER A 71 10.81 -2.40 4.24
CA SER A 71 11.05 -3.18 3.01
C SER A 71 11.83 -4.50 3.22
N ILE A 72 12.21 -4.84 4.45
CA ILE A 72 13.00 -6.04 4.79
C ILE A 72 12.26 -7.00 5.75
N GLN A 73 11.08 -6.67 6.30
CA GLN A 73 10.36 -7.61 7.17
C GLN A 73 8.87 -7.71 6.83
N HIS A 74 8.54 -8.85 6.21
CA HIS A 74 7.19 -9.38 5.97
C HIS A 74 6.22 -8.45 5.19
N GLY A 75 6.22 -8.52 3.86
CA GLY A 75 5.23 -7.84 3.01
C GLY A 75 5.64 -7.71 1.53
N PHE A 76 4.68 -7.46 0.64
CA PHE A 76 4.82 -7.50 -0.84
C PHE A 76 4.37 -6.22 -1.59
N HIS A 77 4.48 -5.06 -0.96
CA HIS A 77 4.67 -3.79 -1.68
C HIS A 77 6.08 -3.75 -2.28
N LEU A 78 6.29 -2.99 -3.37
CA LEU A 78 7.63 -2.78 -3.92
C LEU A 78 8.53 -2.06 -2.90
N LEU A 79 7.96 -1.10 -2.18
CA LEU A 79 8.64 -0.25 -1.20
C LEU A 79 7.66 0.09 -0.07
N SER A 80 8.11 0.04 1.20
CA SER A 80 7.33 0.51 2.34
C SER A 80 8.17 1.22 3.38
N THR A 81 7.52 2.14 4.07
CA THR A 81 8.11 2.82 5.21
C THR A 81 7.05 3.09 6.25
N GLN A 82 7.46 2.96 7.51
CA GLN A 82 6.70 3.39 8.66
C GLN A 82 7.25 4.73 9.11
N ILE A 83 6.37 5.71 9.27
CA ILE A 83 6.70 7.06 9.69
C ILE A 83 6.05 7.25 11.04
N ARG A 84 6.85 7.47 12.09
CA ARG A 84 6.37 7.76 13.43
C ARG A 84 6.46 9.25 13.69
N LEU A 85 5.42 9.79 14.30
CA LEU A 85 5.30 11.23 14.55
C LEU A 85 5.63 11.60 15.99
N GLN A 86 6.16 12.81 16.17
CA GLN A 86 6.35 13.44 17.47
C GLN A 86 5.13 14.32 17.77
N GLY A 87 4.15 13.79 18.51
CA GLY A 87 2.98 14.59 18.91
C GLY A 87 1.81 13.82 19.51
N PRO A 88 0.80 14.54 20.05
CA PRO A 88 -0.52 13.99 20.33
C PRO A 88 -1.29 13.72 19.02
N GLY A 89 -2.24 12.79 19.04
CA GLY A 89 -2.99 12.38 17.84
C GLY A 89 -2.28 11.28 17.05
N CYS A 90 -2.54 11.24 15.73
CA CYS A 90 -1.97 10.27 14.78
C CYS A 90 -0.49 9.99 15.10
N LYS A 91 -0.19 8.75 15.52
CA LYS A 91 1.15 8.36 15.99
C LYS A 91 2.06 7.94 14.86
N GLY A 92 1.49 7.58 13.73
CA GLY A 92 2.26 7.25 12.55
C GLY A 92 1.44 7.03 11.31
N LEU A 93 2.16 6.92 10.21
CA LEU A 93 1.63 6.54 8.90
C LEU A 93 2.48 5.40 8.36
N VAL A 94 1.84 4.52 7.61
CA VAL A 94 2.54 3.52 6.82
C VAL A 94 2.27 3.83 5.36
N PHE A 95 3.36 4.08 4.65
CA PHE A 95 3.32 4.43 3.25
C PHE A 95 3.79 3.24 2.41
N LEU A 96 3.05 2.95 1.34
CA LEU A 96 3.27 1.79 0.49
C LEU A 96 3.28 2.17 -0.98
N VAL A 97 4.18 1.55 -1.74
CA VAL A 97 4.23 1.60 -3.20
C VAL A 97 3.92 0.21 -3.74
N SER A 98 2.82 0.07 -4.45
CA SER A 98 2.38 -1.20 -5.05
C SER A 98 3.08 -1.47 -6.39
N MET A 99 3.05 -2.73 -6.80
CA MET A 99 3.47 -3.13 -8.14
C MET A 99 2.60 -2.58 -9.28
N LEU A 100 1.33 -2.26 -8.98
CA LEU A 100 0.33 -1.80 -9.94
C LEU A 100 0.50 -0.32 -10.34
N GLY A 101 1.61 0.31 -9.95
CA GLY A 101 1.82 1.73 -10.20
C GLY A 101 0.98 2.62 -9.28
N LEU A 102 0.57 2.11 -8.12
CA LEU A 102 -0.18 2.89 -7.13
C LEU A 102 0.64 3.11 -5.87
N TYR A 103 0.44 4.25 -5.21
CA TYR A 103 0.91 4.47 -3.86
C TYR A 103 -0.23 4.84 -2.92
N GLY A 104 -0.12 4.41 -1.66
CA GLY A 104 -1.18 4.53 -0.67
C GLY A 104 -0.63 4.72 0.73
N VAL A 105 -1.51 5.13 1.64
CA VAL A 105 -1.17 5.32 3.06
C VAL A 105 -2.28 4.76 3.94
N PHE A 106 -1.89 4.17 5.05
CA PHE A 106 -2.78 3.97 6.19
C PHE A 106 -2.19 4.63 7.43
N PHE A 107 -3.07 4.97 8.36
CA PHE A 107 -2.79 5.74 9.56
C PHE A 107 -2.78 4.82 10.78
N VAL A 108 -1.99 5.21 11.80
CA VAL A 108 -1.82 4.44 13.03
C VAL A 108 -1.98 5.35 14.24
N ASP A 109 -2.82 4.94 15.18
CA ASP A 109 -2.89 5.54 16.51
C ASP A 109 -3.11 4.47 17.58
N TYR A 110 -2.14 4.34 18.50
CA TYR A 110 -2.18 3.36 19.58
C TYR A 110 -2.95 3.84 20.82
N ASP A 111 -3.27 5.14 20.88
CA ASP A 111 -4.00 5.76 22.00
C ASP A 111 -5.50 5.84 21.73
N LYS A 112 -5.92 5.87 20.45
CA LYS A 112 -7.35 5.91 20.05
C LYS A 112 -7.69 4.88 18.96
N PRO A 113 -8.83 4.15 19.08
CA PRO A 113 -9.33 3.32 18.00
C PRO A 113 -9.86 4.17 16.84
N ALA A 114 -9.76 3.65 15.62
CA ALA A 114 -10.34 4.27 14.43
C ALA A 114 -11.86 4.22 14.45
N LEU A 115 -12.51 5.23 13.86
CA LEU A 115 -13.95 5.20 13.60
C LEU A 115 -14.31 4.06 12.62
N VAL A 116 -13.47 3.87 11.61
CA VAL A 116 -13.56 2.79 10.62
C VAL A 116 -12.22 2.05 10.61
N PRO A 117 -12.06 1.03 11.48
CA PRO A 117 -10.79 0.33 11.60
C PRO A 117 -10.48 -0.51 10.37
N LEU A 118 -9.20 -0.51 10.01
CA LEU A 118 -8.62 -1.50 9.10
C LEU A 118 -8.56 -2.83 9.83
N ASP A 119 -9.19 -3.86 9.26
CA ASP A 119 -9.17 -5.22 9.82
C ASP A 119 -7.83 -5.91 9.49
N ASP A 120 -6.84 -5.75 10.35
CA ASP A 120 -5.49 -6.29 10.16
C ASP A 120 -5.29 -7.67 10.79
N GLY A 121 -6.37 -8.30 11.28
CA GLY A 121 -6.31 -9.57 12.01
C GLY A 121 -5.80 -9.45 13.45
N TYR A 122 -5.38 -8.26 13.92
CA TYR A 122 -4.99 -8.04 15.31
C TYR A 122 -6.17 -7.60 16.19
N GLY A 123 -7.27 -7.15 15.59
CA GLY A 123 -8.54 -6.85 16.28
C GLY A 123 -8.49 -5.65 17.23
N LYS A 124 -7.42 -4.85 17.18
CA LYS A 124 -7.22 -3.72 18.11
C LYS A 124 -7.79 -2.40 17.59
N GLY A 125 -8.07 -2.29 16.29
CA GLY A 125 -8.68 -1.11 15.69
C GLY A 125 -7.80 0.14 15.66
N TRP A 126 -6.48 -0.02 15.75
CA TRP A 126 -5.49 1.07 15.76
C TRP A 126 -5.02 1.51 14.38
N LEU A 127 -5.48 0.82 13.34
CA LEU A 127 -5.15 1.11 11.95
C LEU A 127 -6.38 1.66 11.24
N SER A 128 -6.17 2.61 10.33
CA SER A 128 -7.25 3.26 9.59
C SER A 128 -6.80 3.63 8.18
N TYR A 129 -7.70 3.48 7.20
CA TYR A 129 -7.52 4.07 5.86
C TYR A 129 -7.71 5.59 5.88
N TYR A 130 -8.37 6.12 6.91
CA TYR A 130 -8.70 7.53 7.03
C TYR A 130 -7.88 8.19 8.14
N PRO A 131 -7.51 9.47 7.99
CA PRO A 131 -6.79 10.19 9.02
C PRO A 131 -7.60 10.25 10.31
N TYR A 132 -6.89 10.20 11.43
CA TYR A 132 -7.48 10.25 12.76
C TYR A 132 -7.79 11.67 13.25
N ASP A 133 -7.17 12.66 12.62
CA ASP A 133 -7.18 14.08 12.95
C ASP A 133 -6.66 14.90 11.76
N GLU A 134 -6.80 16.22 11.85
CA GLU A 134 -6.41 17.18 10.81
C GLU A 134 -4.89 17.17 10.59
N GLU A 135 -4.09 16.99 11.66
CA GLU A 135 -2.64 16.90 11.59
C GLU A 135 -2.19 15.70 10.75
N GLY A 136 -2.78 14.53 10.97
CA GLY A 136 -2.56 13.34 10.16
C GLY A 136 -2.91 13.59 8.68
N GLU A 137 -4.02 14.28 8.41
CA GLU A 137 -4.41 14.63 7.04
C GLU A 137 -3.40 15.56 6.37
N ILE A 138 -3.01 16.66 7.02
CA ILE A 138 -2.05 17.65 6.50
C ILE A 138 -0.72 16.96 6.17
N LEU A 139 -0.23 16.12 7.06
CA LEU A 139 1.01 15.40 6.82
C LEU A 139 0.87 14.41 5.65
N SER A 140 -0.22 13.66 5.58
CA SER A 140 -0.45 12.74 4.46
C SER A 140 -0.46 13.46 3.11
N ARG A 141 -1.04 14.66 3.03
CA ARG A 141 -1.03 15.49 1.81
C ARG A 141 0.39 15.93 1.43
N LYS A 142 1.22 16.32 2.39
CA LYS A 142 2.65 16.63 2.16
C LYS A 142 3.37 15.41 1.60
N ILE A 143 3.23 14.25 2.26
CA ILE A 143 3.83 12.98 1.83
C ILE A 143 3.39 12.60 0.41
N PHE A 144 2.09 12.72 0.11
CA PHE A 144 1.54 12.41 -1.21
C PHE A 144 2.07 13.34 -2.32
N ASN A 145 2.27 14.63 -2.04
CA ASN A 145 2.85 15.54 -3.02
C ASN A 145 4.32 15.19 -3.31
N GLU A 146 5.08 14.84 -2.27
CA GLU A 146 6.48 14.46 -2.39
C GLU A 146 6.65 13.16 -3.19
N ILE A 147 5.87 12.14 -2.86
CA ILE A 147 5.94 10.87 -3.59
C ILE A 147 5.45 11.02 -5.03
N GLY A 148 4.41 11.80 -5.29
CA GLY A 148 3.93 12.06 -6.65
C GLY A 148 4.98 12.77 -7.51
N THR A 149 5.86 13.56 -6.90
CA THR A 149 6.99 14.20 -7.59
C THR A 149 8.13 13.20 -7.88
N LEU A 150 8.43 12.31 -6.93
CA LEU A 150 9.52 11.34 -7.04
C LEU A 150 9.15 10.10 -7.88
N PHE A 151 7.86 9.78 -7.96
CA PHE A 151 7.30 8.65 -8.69
C PHE A 151 6.19 9.11 -9.64
N PRO A 152 6.52 9.91 -10.68
CA PRO A 152 5.54 10.54 -11.55
C PRO A 152 4.72 9.54 -12.38
N ASP A 153 5.23 8.33 -12.58
CA ASP A 153 4.53 7.24 -13.28
C ASP A 153 3.54 6.50 -12.37
N PHE A 154 3.49 6.86 -11.08
CA PHE A 154 2.61 6.24 -10.11
C PHE A 154 1.44 7.16 -9.77
N SER A 155 0.28 6.56 -9.52
CA SER A 155 -0.94 7.27 -9.16
C SER A 155 -1.29 7.07 -7.68
N LYS A 156 -1.87 8.10 -7.08
CA LYS A 156 -2.39 8.02 -5.71
C LYS A 156 -3.58 7.07 -5.66
N PHE A 157 -3.60 6.18 -4.68
CA PHE A 157 -4.79 5.40 -4.35
C PHE A 157 -5.80 6.27 -3.58
N ASP A 158 -7.07 6.20 -3.99
CA ASP A 158 -8.15 6.91 -3.32
C ASP A 158 -8.73 6.05 -2.19
N ASN A 159 -8.40 6.44 -0.95
CA ASN A 159 -8.82 5.73 0.26
C ASN A 159 -10.33 5.66 0.45
N ALA A 160 -11.14 6.47 -0.28
CA ALA A 160 -12.60 6.34 -0.29
C ALA A 160 -13.08 4.96 -0.77
N TYR A 161 -12.26 4.26 -1.56
CA TYR A 161 -12.57 2.94 -2.09
C TYR A 161 -11.89 1.81 -1.34
N ALA A 162 -11.10 2.11 -0.30
CA ALA A 162 -10.26 1.15 0.41
C ALA A 162 -11.04 -0.08 0.90
N SER A 163 -12.26 0.11 1.40
CA SER A 163 -13.09 -0.93 2.02
C SER A 163 -13.93 -1.76 1.03
N ILE A 164 -13.88 -1.46 -0.28
CA ILE A 164 -14.61 -2.25 -1.29
C ILE A 164 -14.11 -3.69 -1.25
N LYS A 165 -15.02 -4.66 -1.16
CA LYS A 165 -14.66 -6.07 -1.13
C LYS A 165 -14.31 -6.57 -2.53
N VAL A 166 -13.24 -7.36 -2.60
CA VAL A 166 -12.73 -8.01 -3.79
C VAL A 166 -12.60 -9.51 -3.47
N ASN A 167 -13.01 -10.37 -4.40
CA ASN A 167 -13.13 -11.81 -4.15
C ASN A 167 -12.11 -12.61 -4.96
N ASN A 168 -11.81 -13.82 -4.48
CA ASN A 168 -11.05 -14.86 -5.18
C ASN A 168 -9.69 -14.38 -5.72
N ILE A 169 -8.86 -13.80 -4.85
CA ILE A 169 -7.56 -13.24 -5.24
C ILE A 169 -6.47 -14.27 -4.97
N TYR A 170 -5.60 -14.50 -5.94
CA TYR A 170 -4.41 -15.30 -5.79
C TYR A 170 -3.21 -14.42 -5.49
N LEU A 171 -2.70 -14.57 -4.27
CA LEU A 171 -1.56 -13.85 -3.78
C LEU A 171 -0.49 -14.82 -3.26
N GLY A 172 -0.25 -15.92 -4.01
CA GLY A 172 0.59 -17.07 -3.61
C GLY A 172 -0.10 -18.04 -2.66
N ASN A 173 -1.23 -17.62 -2.10
CA ASN A 173 -2.28 -18.44 -1.56
C ASN A 173 -3.63 -17.91 -2.09
N PHE A 174 -4.64 -18.76 -2.12
CA PHE A 174 -5.99 -18.35 -2.50
C PHE A 174 -6.66 -17.65 -1.32
N GLU A 175 -7.02 -16.39 -1.51
CA GLU A 175 -7.82 -15.61 -0.57
C GLU A 175 -9.23 -15.42 -1.12
N LYS A 176 -10.22 -15.79 -0.31
CA LYS A 176 -11.63 -15.75 -0.73
C LYS A 176 -12.15 -14.32 -0.83
N GLU A 177 -11.76 -13.45 0.10
CA GLU A 177 -12.25 -12.07 0.20
C GLU A 177 -11.19 -11.18 0.84
N LEU A 178 -10.92 -10.03 0.22
CA LEU A 178 -10.08 -8.95 0.76
C LEU A 178 -10.76 -7.60 0.51
N ASP A 179 -10.38 -6.56 1.25
CA ASP A 179 -10.73 -5.20 0.86
C ASP A 179 -9.77 -4.68 -0.23
N LEU A 180 -10.18 -3.67 -0.99
CA LEU A 180 -9.49 -3.19 -2.18
C LEU A 180 -8.09 -2.62 -1.86
N PHE A 181 -7.96 -1.90 -0.75
CA PHE A 181 -6.64 -1.41 -0.33
C PHE A 181 -5.73 -2.59 -0.06
N LYS A 182 -6.21 -3.61 0.66
CA LYS A 182 -5.45 -4.83 0.87
C LYS A 182 -5.17 -5.57 -0.44
N ALA A 183 -6.12 -5.70 -1.35
CA ALA A 183 -5.88 -6.34 -2.65
C ALA A 183 -4.76 -5.66 -3.45
N ILE A 184 -4.60 -4.34 -3.32
CA ILE A 184 -3.57 -3.56 -4.03
C ILE A 184 -2.23 -3.52 -3.28
N PHE A 185 -2.26 -3.41 -1.95
CA PHE A 185 -1.08 -3.12 -1.12
C PHE A 185 -0.68 -4.24 -0.16
N THR A 186 -1.57 -5.19 0.14
CA THR A 186 -1.22 -6.38 0.93
C THR A 186 -0.68 -7.51 0.06
N THR A 187 -0.36 -8.59 0.73
CA THR A 187 0.68 -9.57 0.43
C THR A 187 0.47 -10.31 -0.88
N ASN A 188 0.86 -9.74 -2.03
CA ASN A 188 1.18 -10.46 -3.28
C ASN A 188 2.35 -11.43 -3.05
N THR A 189 2.14 -12.54 -2.34
CA THR A 189 3.15 -13.60 -2.25
C THR A 189 3.34 -14.16 -3.66
N ILE A 190 4.44 -13.83 -4.31
CA ILE A 190 4.96 -14.67 -5.39
C ILE A 190 6.22 -15.31 -4.82
N PHE A 191 6.02 -16.33 -4.00
CA PHE A 191 7.05 -17.30 -3.66
C PHE A 191 6.50 -18.70 -3.91
N LEU A 192 7.04 -19.34 -4.96
CA LEU A 192 7.70 -20.61 -4.73
C LEU A 192 8.97 -20.37 -3.91
#